data_AF-A0A968U689-F1
#
_entry.id   AF-A0A968U689-F1
#
_cell.length_a   1.000
_cell.length_b   1.000
_cell.length_c   1.000
_cell.angle_alpha   90.00
_cell.angle_beta   90.00
_cell.angle_gamma   90.00
#
_symmetry.space_group_name_H-M   'P 1'
#
loop_
_entity.id
_entity.type
_entity.pdbx_description
1 polymer ?
#
loop_
_entity_poly.entity_id
_entity_poly.type
_entity_poly.pdbx_seq_one_letter_code
_entity_poly.pdbx_strand_id
1 'polypeptide(L)' 'MNTPRTATALLIDADNISASQINLVLTHLPSEGNLLLKRAYGDWFITPQILRKVG' A
#
# COMPACT_ATOMS: atom_id res chain seq x y z
N MET A 1 27.09 -14.48 -4.04
CA MET A 1 26.15 -14.41 -5.18
C MET A 1 25.16 -13.29 -4.88
N ASN A 2 25.09 -12.24 -5.71
CA ASN A 2 24.10 -11.16 -5.57
C ASN A 2 22.85 -11.56 -6.36
N THR A 3 21.87 -12.18 -5.69
CA THR A 3 20.55 -12.38 -6.28
C THR A 3 19.91 -11.00 -6.49
N PRO A 4 19.41 -10.66 -7.70
CA PRO A 4 18.69 -9.41 -7.90
C PRO A 4 17.49 -9.41 -6.97
N ARG A 5 17.45 -8.50 -6.01
CA ARG A 5 16.31 -8.39 -5.10
C ARG A 5 15.19 -7.71 -5.87
N THR A 6 14.17 -8.48 -6.26
CA THR A 6 13.00 -7.95 -6.95
C THR A 6 12.42 -6.79 -6.15
N ALA A 7 12.45 -5.62 -6.76
CA ALA A 7 11.94 -4.39 -6.18
C ALA A 7 10.45 -4.29 -6.46
N THR A 8 9.65 -4.22 -5.39
CA THR A 8 8.20 -4.07 -5.50
C THR A 8 7.80 -2.64 -5.17
N ALA A 9 6.86 -2.08 -5.91
CA ALA A 9 6.20 -0.83 -5.58
C ALA A 9 4.69 -1.08 -5.42
N LEU A 10 4.09 -0.50 -4.38
CA LEU A 10 2.67 -0.61 -4.06
C LEU A 10 1.97 0.71 -4.33
N LEU A 11 1.04 0.72 -5.28
CA LEU A 11 0.20 1.85 -5.62
C LEU A 11 -1.25 1.46 -5.35
N ILE A 12 -1.92 2.19 -4.45
CA ILE A 12 -3.29 1.92 -4.01
C ILE A 12 -4.20 3.00 -4.58
N ASP A 13 -5.26 2.59 -5.26
CA ASP A 13 -6.40 3.48 -5.53
C ASP A 13 -7.24 3.57 -4.26
N ALA A 14 -7.20 4.74 -3.64
CA ALA A 14 -7.84 5.01 -2.37
C ALA A 14 -9.36 5.05 -2.48
N ASP A 15 -9.89 5.50 -3.62
CA ASP A 15 -11.32 5.70 -3.83
C ASP A 15 -12.04 4.39 -4.19
N ASN A 16 -11.28 3.38 -4.65
CA ASN A 16 -11.81 2.09 -5.08
C ASN A 16 -11.46 0.92 -4.15
N ILE A 17 -10.63 1.13 -3.12
CA ILE A 17 -10.27 0.07 -2.17
C ILE A 17 -11.31 -0.07 -1.06
N SER A 18 -11.72 -1.30 -0.78
CA SER A 18 -12.53 -1.59 0.40
C SER A 18 -11.72 -1.34 1.68
N ALA A 19 -12.31 -0.61 2.64
CA ALA A 19 -11.69 -0.34 3.93
C ALA A 19 -11.24 -1.61 4.68
N SER A 20 -11.96 -2.72 4.48
CA SER A 20 -11.64 -4.03 5.06
C SER A 20 -10.32 -4.64 4.54
N GLN A 21 -9.93 -4.30 3.30
CA GLN A 21 -8.76 -4.87 2.63
C GLN A 21 -7.48 -4.04 2.80
N ILE A 22 -7.60 -2.77 3.23
CA ILE A 22 -6.46 -1.90 3.47
C ILE A 22 -5.43 -2.61 4.35
N ASN A 23 -5.83 -3.14 5.51
CA ASN A 23 -4.90 -3.80 6.43
C ASN A 23 -4.14 -4.96 5.78
N LEU A 24 -4.80 -5.80 4.99
CA LEU A 24 -4.16 -6.92 4.27
C LEU A 24 -3.08 -6.39 3.32
N VAL A 25 -3.44 -5.44 2.46
CA VAL A 25 -2.54 -4.86 1.46
C VAL A 25 -1.37 -4.12 2.14
N LEU A 26 -1.64 -3.41 3.23
CA LEU A 26 -0.62 -2.62 3.94
C LEU A 26 0.34 -3.48 4.77
N THR A 27 -0.02 -4.70 5.18
CA THR A 27 0.76 -5.53 6.14
C THR A 27 1.32 -6.82 5.54
N HIS A 28 0.59 -7.50 4.66
CA HIS A 28 1.08 -8.75 4.04
C HIS A 28 2.10 -8.49 2.94
N LEU A 29 1.83 -7.56 2.01
CA LEU A 29 2.74 -7.32 0.88
C LEU A 29 4.17 -6.87 1.28
N PRO A 30 4.36 -6.03 2.32
CA PRO A 30 5.70 -5.71 2.80
C PRO A 30 6.43 -6.89 3.45
N SER A 31 5.70 -7.88 3.96
CA SER A 31 6.30 -9.05 4.61
C SER A 31 6.89 -10.06 3.62
N GLU A 32 6.45 -10.02 2.35
CA GLU A 32 6.84 -10.99 1.31
C GLU A 32 8.00 -10.53 0.42
N GLY A 33 8.50 -9.29 0.53
CA GLY A 33 9.54 -8.82 -0.38
C GLY A 33 10.15 -7.46 -0.10
N ASN A 34 10.97 -6.99 -1.05
CA ASN A 34 11.66 -5.69 -0.98
C ASN A 34 10.76 -4.57 -1.52
N LEU A 35 9.79 -4.14 -0.70
CA LEU A 35 8.91 -3.04 -1.03
C LEU A 35 9.67 -1.70 -0.96
N LEU A 36 9.95 -1.10 -2.12
CA LEU A 36 10.68 0.16 -2.23
C LEU A 36 9.80 1.40 -2.05
N LEU A 37 8.52 1.29 -2.41
CA LEU A 37 7.61 2.42 -2.45
C LEU A 37 6.19 1.97 -2.12
N LYS A 38 5.47 2.83 -1.39
CA LYS A 38 4.06 2.68 -1.09
C LYS A 38 3.34 4.03 -1.22
N ARG A 39 2.32 4.11 -2.07
CA ARG A 39 1.50 5.31 -2.28
C ARG A 39 0.03 4.94 -2.38
N ALA A 40 -0.83 5.84 -1.91
CA ALA A 40 -2.27 5.77 -2.10
C ALA A 40 -2.74 7.06 -2.80
N TYR A 41 -3.65 6.93 -3.76
CA TYR A 41 -4.16 8.04 -4.59
C TYR A 41 -5.67 8.08 -4.54
N GLY A 42 -6.24 9.24 -4.18
CA GLY A 42 -7.68 9.48 -4.21
C GLY A 42 -8.03 10.82 -3.59
N ASP A 43 -9.32 11.14 -3.51
CA ASP A 43 -9.78 12.39 -2.92
C ASP A 43 -9.66 12.36 -1.39
N TRP A 44 -8.73 13.16 -0.89
CA TRP A 44 -8.38 13.25 0.53
C TRP A 44 -9.50 13.84 1.40
N PHE A 45 -10.47 14.53 0.81
CA PHE A 45 -11.63 15.10 1.50
C PHE A 45 -12.81 14.11 1.56
N ILE A 46 -12.86 13.13 0.66
CA ILE A 46 -13.95 12.16 0.54
C ILE A 46 -13.56 10.78 1.11
N THR A 47 -12.26 10.46 1.16
CA THR A 47 -11.75 9.13 1.54
C THR A 47 -10.90 9.16 2.83
N PRO A 48 -11.51 9.44 4.01
CA PRO A 48 -10.78 9.57 5.28
C PRO A 48 -10.23 8.25 5.87
N GLN A 49 -10.64 7.11 5.32
CA GLN A 49 -10.34 5.76 5.84
C GLN A 49 -8.87 5.34 5.73
N ILE A 50 -8.14 5.84 4.72
CA ILE A 50 -6.73 5.42 4.46
C ILE A 50 -5.75 6.28 5.26
N LEU A 51 -6.11 7.54 5.46
CA LEU A 51 -5.37 8.57 6.19
C LEU A 51 -4.87 8.14 7.57
N ARG A 52 -5.70 7.44 8.34
CA ARG A 52 -5.38 7.06 9.74
C ARG A 52 -4.42 5.87 9.86
N LYS A 53 -4.08 5.20 8.75
CA LYS A 53 -3.32 3.93 8.76
C LYS A 53 -2.00 3.99 7.98
N VAL A 54 -1.74 5.08 7.27
CA VAL A 54 -0.53 5.27 6.45
C VAL A 54 0.41 6.33 7.06
N GLY A 55 0.01 7.00 8.14
CA GLY A 55 0.86 7.84 8.98
C GLY A 55 1.63 7.04 10.03
#